data_AF-A0A414H889-F1
#
_entry.id   AF-A0A414H889-F1
#
_cell.length_a   1.000
_cell.length_b   1.000
_cell.length_c   1.000
_cell.angle_alpha   90.00
_cell.angle_beta   90.00
_cell.angle_gamma   90.00
#
_symmetry.space_group_name_H-M   'P 1'
#
loop_
_entity.id
_entity.type
_entity.pdbx_description
1 polymer ?
#
loop_
_entity_poly.entity_id
_entity_poly.type
_entity_poly.pdbx_seq_one_letter_code
_entity_poly.pdbx_strand_id
1 'polypeptide(L)'
;MKENNEKKAAVIPFLKCFSGLVGAFPPEEVIFMMYMADRTRLREKGYDTLRSKRYHMESMEIGSRLFDKCVKKATCMGLLKRVPLGGMYDYLWDMHAYDRLVRILAELKTSFCVKAFCRQVFDVEKRTVMSVSDKEVYHWKENGQKHGTCPP
;
A
#
# COMPACT_ATOMS: atom_id res chain seq x y z
N MET A 1 -22.46 -46.24 4.64
CA MET A 1 -22.56 -44.81 4.99
C MET A 1 -21.57 -44.05 4.12
N LYS A 2 -22.03 -43.04 3.37
CA LYS A 2 -21.17 -42.22 2.50
C LYS A 2 -20.47 -41.16 3.36
N GLU A 3 -19.14 -41.17 3.39
CA GLU A 3 -18.36 -40.02 3.83
C GLU A 3 -18.49 -38.91 2.77
N ASN A 4 -19.25 -37.88 3.10
CA ASN A 4 -19.23 -36.62 2.36
C ASN A 4 -17.90 -35.93 2.64
N ASN A 5 -16.88 -36.28 1.85
CA ASN A 5 -15.68 -35.48 1.70
C ASN A 5 -16.03 -34.25 0.86
N GLU A 6 -16.74 -33.29 1.47
CA GLU A 6 -16.90 -31.95 0.92
C GLU A 6 -15.50 -31.34 0.84
N LYS A 7 -14.89 -31.47 -0.36
CA LYS A 7 -13.78 -30.64 -0.78
C LYS A 7 -14.26 -29.20 -0.62
N LYS A 8 -13.97 -28.56 0.52
CA LYS A 8 -14.11 -27.12 0.68
C LYS A 8 -13.37 -26.52 -0.48
N ALA A 9 -14.12 -25.99 -1.46
CA ALA A 9 -13.55 -25.32 -2.60
C ALA A 9 -12.54 -24.32 -2.05
N ALA A 10 -11.28 -24.42 -2.48
CA ALA A 10 -10.27 -23.48 -2.07
C ALA A 10 -10.78 -22.09 -2.47
N VAL A 11 -11.26 -21.31 -1.50
CA VAL A 11 -11.66 -19.94 -1.73
C VAL A 11 -10.36 -19.23 -2.05
N ILE A 12 -10.09 -19.03 -3.33
CA ILE A 12 -8.95 -18.24 -3.77
C ILE A 12 -9.20 -16.83 -3.24
N PRO A 13 -8.37 -16.32 -2.32
CA PRO A 13 -8.53 -14.95 -1.85
C PRO A 13 -8.15 -14.02 -3.01
N PHE A 14 -9.15 -13.52 -3.73
CA PHE A 14 -8.95 -12.50 -4.74
C PHE A 14 -8.78 -11.14 -4.07
N LEU A 15 -7.58 -10.56 -4.18
CA LEU A 15 -7.30 -9.23 -3.70
C LEU A 15 -7.39 -8.23 -4.85
N LYS A 16 -8.28 -7.24 -4.71
CA LYS A 16 -8.38 -6.13 -5.67
C LYS A 16 -7.17 -5.20 -5.50
N CYS A 17 -6.42 -4.99 -6.58
CA CYS A 17 -5.37 -3.97 -6.65
C CYS A 17 -5.83 -2.83 -7.55
N PHE A 18 -5.68 -1.59 -7.10
CA PHE A 18 -5.90 -0.43 -7.95
C PHE A 18 -4.73 -0.30 -8.92
N SER A 19 -5.00 -0.41 -10.23
CA SER A 19 -3.96 -0.43 -11.27
C SER A 19 -3.05 0.80 -11.26
N GLY A 20 -3.54 1.95 -10.79
CA GLY A 20 -2.72 3.16 -10.65
C GLY A 20 -1.55 3.01 -9.67
N LEU A 21 -1.61 2.06 -8.71
CA LEU A 21 -0.48 1.75 -7.84
C LEU A 21 0.73 1.23 -8.61
N VAL A 22 0.51 0.42 -9.65
CA VAL A 22 1.57 -0.16 -10.50
C VAL A 22 2.30 0.93 -11.31
N GLY A 23 1.62 2.03 -11.64
CA GLY A 23 2.25 3.19 -12.28
C GLY A 23 2.96 4.13 -11.29
N ALA A 24 2.51 4.15 -10.03
CA ALA A 24 2.98 5.04 -8.99
C ALA A 24 4.22 4.52 -8.25
N PHE A 25 4.27 3.22 -8.00
CA PHE A 25 5.25 2.58 -7.12
C PHE A 25 5.95 1.41 -7.81
N PRO A 26 7.21 1.11 -7.44
CA PRO A 26 7.88 -0.12 -7.85
C PRO A 26 7.07 -1.37 -7.45
N PRO A 27 7.19 -2.49 -8.18
CA PRO A 27 6.44 -3.71 -7.91
C PRO A 27 6.54 -4.20 -6.47
N GLU A 28 7.71 -4.11 -5.83
CA GLU A 28 7.92 -4.57 -4.45
C GLU A 28 7.14 -3.72 -3.43
N GLU A 29 7.02 -2.42 -3.68
CA GLU A 29 6.22 -1.52 -2.84
C GLU A 29 4.72 -1.81 -3.03
N VAL A 30 4.28 -2.12 -4.25
CA VAL A 30 2.88 -2.53 -4.53
C VAL A 30 2.55 -3.87 -3.86
N ILE A 31 3.43 -4.87 -3.98
CA ILE A 31 3.28 -6.17 -3.31
C ILE A 31 3.19 -5.97 -1.79
N PHE A 32 4.05 -5.11 -1.23
CA PHE A 32 4.00 -4.78 0.19
C PHE A 32 2.67 -4.15 0.61
N MET A 33 2.16 -3.16 -0.14
CA MET A 33 0.87 -2.52 0.14
C MET A 33 -0.29 -3.53 0.08
N MET A 34 -0.32 -4.36 -0.96
CA MET A 34 -1.32 -5.41 -1.14
C MET A 34 -1.30 -6.40 0.03
N TYR A 35 -0.10 -6.86 0.39
CA TYR A 35 0.09 -7.76 1.52
C TYR A 35 -0.40 -7.16 2.83
N MET A 36 -0.02 -5.91 3.14
CA MET A 36 -0.43 -5.24 4.38
C MET A 36 -1.94 -4.99 4.45
N ALA A 37 -2.57 -4.66 3.32
CA ALA A 37 -4.02 -4.52 3.21
C ALA A 37 -4.74 -5.86 3.48
N ASP A 38 -4.29 -6.96 2.88
CA ASP A 38 -4.89 -8.28 3.13
C ASP A 38 -4.70 -8.73 4.59
N ARG A 39 -3.53 -8.50 5.18
CA ARG A 39 -3.27 -8.78 6.59
C ARG A 39 -4.20 -7.99 7.51
N THR A 40 -4.54 -6.75 7.16
CA THR A 40 -5.47 -5.93 7.93
C THR A 40 -6.89 -6.47 7.82
N ARG A 41 -7.32 -6.85 6.62
CA ARG A 41 -8.61 -7.52 6.39
C ARG A 41 -8.73 -8.85 7.16
N LEU A 42 -7.65 -9.62 7.27
CA LEU A 42 -7.61 -10.83 8.09
C LEU A 42 -7.75 -10.49 9.58
N ARG A 43 -7.03 -9.47 10.06
CA ARG A 43 -7.15 -9.00 11.45
C ARG A 43 -8.58 -8.55 11.78
N GLU A 44 -9.23 -7.81 10.88
CA GLU A 44 -10.63 -7.36 11.06
C GLU A 44 -11.63 -8.53 11.18
N LYS A 45 -11.28 -9.71 10.64
CA LYS A 45 -12.06 -10.95 10.80
C LYS A 45 -11.71 -11.74 12.06
N GLY A 46 -10.85 -11.20 12.93
CA GLY A 46 -10.45 -11.83 14.19
C GLY A 46 -9.31 -12.83 14.07
N TYR A 47 -8.64 -12.94 12.91
CA TYR A 47 -7.46 -13.80 12.79
C TYR A 47 -6.27 -13.17 13.51
N ASP A 48 -5.47 -14.00 14.20
CA ASP A 48 -4.16 -13.57 14.69
C ASP A 48 -3.19 -13.36 13.52
N THR A 49 -2.79 -12.10 13.35
CA THR A 49 -1.86 -11.66 12.31
C THR A 49 -0.54 -11.16 12.89
N LEU A 50 -0.14 -11.50 14.11
CA LEU A 50 1.20 -11.19 14.60
C LEU A 50 2.20 -12.20 14.01
N ARG A 51 3.17 -11.75 13.19
CA ARG A 51 4.16 -12.64 12.56
C ARG A 51 5.55 -12.01 12.53
N SER A 52 6.58 -12.86 12.52
CA SER A 52 7.97 -12.40 12.50
C SER A 52 8.29 -11.64 11.21
N LYS A 53 9.33 -10.79 11.24
CA LYS A 53 9.86 -10.14 10.03
C LYS A 53 10.18 -11.17 8.94
N ARG A 54 10.77 -12.31 9.32
CA ARG A 54 11.09 -13.42 8.40
C ARG A 54 9.84 -13.95 7.69
N TYR A 55 8.77 -14.22 8.43
CA TYR A 55 7.51 -14.67 7.85
C TYR A 55 6.97 -13.68 6.82
N HIS A 56 7.00 -12.38 7.13
CA HIS A 56 6.52 -11.35 6.21
C HIS A 56 7.35 -11.30 4.92
N MET A 57 8.68 -11.37 5.04
CA MET A 57 9.58 -11.43 3.89
C MET A 57 9.33 -12.65 3.02
N GLU A 58 9.22 -13.84 3.62
CA GLU A 58 8.95 -15.09 2.90
C GLU A 58 7.58 -15.06 2.22
N SER A 59 6.55 -14.49 2.87
CA SER A 59 5.19 -14.38 2.29
C SER A 59 5.13 -13.51 1.04
N MET A 60 6.02 -12.52 0.92
CA MET A 60 6.07 -11.58 -0.20
C MET A 60 7.20 -11.90 -1.18
N GLU A 61 8.04 -12.90 -0.88
CA GLU A 61 9.26 -13.23 -1.62
C GLU A 61 10.23 -12.04 -1.79
N ILE A 62 10.33 -11.17 -0.76
CA ILE A 62 11.24 -10.01 -0.77
C ILE A 62 12.36 -10.13 0.27
N GLY A 63 13.55 -9.66 -0.10
CA GLY A 63 14.70 -9.63 0.81
C GLY A 63 14.62 -8.57 1.92
N SER A 64 15.41 -8.74 2.97
CA SER A 64 15.43 -7.86 4.17
C SER A 64 15.60 -6.38 3.86
N ARG A 65 16.49 -6.02 2.94
CA ARG A 65 16.72 -4.63 2.55
C ARG A 65 15.49 -3.99 1.90
N LEU A 66 14.79 -4.73 1.05
CA LEU A 66 13.58 -4.26 0.37
C LEU A 66 12.41 -4.17 1.35
N PHE A 67 12.27 -5.16 2.23
CA PHE A 67 11.29 -5.12 3.31
C PHE A 67 11.46 -3.88 4.20
N ASP A 68 12.69 -3.63 4.67
CA ASP A 68 12.98 -2.46 5.53
C ASP A 68 12.74 -1.13 4.79
N LYS A 69 13.07 -1.08 3.48
CA LYS A 69 12.76 0.08 2.64
C LYS A 69 11.24 0.32 2.55
N CYS A 70 10.44 -0.72 2.31
CA CYS A 70 8.98 -0.62 2.23
C CYS A 70 8.38 -0.19 3.56
N VAL A 71 8.80 -0.80 4.68
CA VAL A 71 8.37 -0.41 6.03
C VAL A 71 8.70 1.06 6.29
N LYS A 72 9.94 1.50 6.00
CA LYS A 72 10.34 2.89 6.20
C LYS A 72 9.48 3.84 5.37
N LYS A 73 9.32 3.57 4.08
CA LYS A 73 8.54 4.44 3.18
C LYS A 73 7.06 4.49 3.58
N ALA A 74 6.44 3.34 3.84
CA ALA A 74 5.04 3.28 4.29
C ALA A 74 4.84 4.00 5.64
N THR A 75 5.80 3.91 6.56
CA THR A 75 5.76 4.66 7.81
C THR A 75 5.85 6.17 7.56
N CYS A 76 6.79 6.63 6.72
CA CYS A 76 6.88 8.04 6.34
C CYS A 76 5.61 8.57 5.66
N MET A 77 4.97 7.74 4.84
CA MET A 77 3.70 8.09 4.18
C MET A 77 2.50 8.06 5.14
N GLY A 78 2.67 7.60 6.38
CA GLY A 78 1.57 7.45 7.34
C GLY A 78 0.63 6.27 7.04
N LEU A 79 1.05 5.32 6.21
CA LEU A 79 0.28 4.12 5.88
C LEU A 79 0.50 2.98 6.88
N LEU A 80 1.59 3.05 7.64
CA LEU A 80 2.04 1.96 8.51
C LEU A 80 2.52 2.50 9.85
N LYS A 81 2.06 1.87 10.94
CA LYS A 81 2.63 2.02 12.27
C LYS A 81 3.35 0.74 12.68
N ARG A 82 4.60 0.89 13.13
CA ARG A 82 5.43 -0.19 13.65
C ARG A 82 5.37 -0.17 15.18
N VAL A 83 4.80 -1.20 15.80
CA VAL A 83 4.62 -1.29 17.27
C VAL A 83 5.51 -2.41 17.81
N PRO A 84 6.42 -2.15 18.77
CA PRO A 84 7.21 -3.20 19.40
C PRO A 84 6.30 -4.10 20.25
N LEU A 85 6.39 -5.41 20.09
CA LEU A 85 5.63 -6.40 20.86
C LEU A 85 6.46 -7.67 21.04
N GLY A 86 6.77 -8.04 22.29
CA GLY A 86 7.38 -9.35 22.61
C GLY A 86 8.68 -9.67 21.86
N GLY A 87 9.58 -8.70 21.68
CA GLY A 87 10.85 -8.90 20.96
C GLY A 87 10.74 -8.86 19.43
N MET A 88 9.54 -8.61 18.90
CA MET A 88 9.27 -8.41 17.48
C MET A 88 8.47 -7.11 17.26
N TYR A 89 7.98 -6.92 16.04
CA TYR A 89 7.17 -5.76 15.69
C TYR A 89 5.85 -6.21 15.09
N ASP A 90 4.77 -5.58 15.53
CA ASP A 90 3.51 -5.58 14.83
C ASP A 90 3.49 -4.43 13.81
N TYR A 91 3.07 -4.75 12.59
CA TYR A 91 2.98 -3.84 11.46
C TYR A 91 1.50 -3.55 11.22
N LEU A 92 1.03 -2.41 11.75
CA LEU A 92 -0.37 -1.99 11.67
C LEU A 92 -0.56 -1.11 10.43
N TRP A 93 -1.31 -1.59 9.45
CA TRP A 93 -1.66 -0.83 8.25
C TRP A 93 -2.87 0.07 8.51
N ASP A 94 -2.83 1.30 8.01
CA ASP A 94 -3.94 2.24 8.07
C ASP A 94 -4.74 2.18 6.77
N MET A 95 -5.88 1.48 6.80
CA MET A 95 -6.77 1.35 5.64
C MET A 95 -7.41 2.68 5.24
N HIS A 96 -7.63 3.61 6.17
CA HIS A 96 -8.19 4.93 5.84
C HIS A 96 -7.18 5.78 5.08
N ALA A 97 -5.91 5.78 5.49
CA ALA A 97 -4.83 6.43 4.75
C ALA A 97 -4.59 5.75 3.39
N TYR A 98 -4.68 4.42 3.32
CA TYR A 98 -4.56 3.69 2.06
C TYR A 98 -5.70 4.01 1.08
N ASP A 99 -6.94 4.05 1.54
CA ASP A 99 -8.10 4.44 0.73
C ASP A 99 -7.95 5.88 0.23
N ARG A 100 -7.44 6.78 1.07
CA ARG A 100 -7.12 8.15 0.67
C ARG A 100 -6.06 8.18 -0.43
N LEU A 101 -4.99 7.38 -0.32
CA LEU A 101 -3.97 7.26 -1.37
C LEU A 101 -4.61 6.81 -2.69
N VAL A 102 -5.40 5.74 -2.67
CA VAL A 102 -6.06 5.22 -3.87
C VAL A 102 -6.94 6.28 -4.53
N ARG A 103 -7.71 7.06 -3.74
CA ARG A 103 -8.53 8.17 -4.25
C ARG A 103 -7.68 9.27 -4.89
N ILE A 104 -6.59 9.68 -4.26
CA ILE A 104 -5.66 10.67 -4.82
C ILE A 104 -5.16 10.18 -6.19
N LEU A 105 -4.69 8.93 -6.25
CA LEU A 105 -4.14 8.37 -7.48
C LEU A 105 -5.21 8.21 -8.58
N ALA A 106 -6.45 7.92 -8.21
CA ALA A 106 -7.56 7.80 -9.16
C ALA A 106 -7.96 9.16 -9.78
N GLU A 107 -7.78 10.27 -9.07
CA GLU A 107 -8.02 11.62 -9.59
C GLU A 107 -6.96 12.05 -10.62
N LEU A 108 -5.75 11.49 -10.54
CA LEU A 108 -4.64 11.79 -11.43
C LEU A 108 -4.73 10.92 -12.69
N LYS A 109 -5.19 11.53 -13.79
CA LYS A 109 -5.60 10.83 -15.02
C LYS A 109 -4.50 10.09 -15.80
N THR A 110 -3.23 10.42 -15.57
CA THR A 110 -2.11 9.86 -16.35
C THR A 110 -1.06 9.22 -15.43
N SER A 111 -0.45 8.12 -15.89
CA SER A 111 0.61 7.42 -15.16
C SER A 111 1.82 8.32 -14.91
N PHE A 112 2.12 9.24 -15.84
CA PHE A 112 3.17 10.25 -15.67
C PHE A 112 2.86 11.20 -14.50
N CYS A 113 1.64 11.73 -14.43
CA CYS A 113 1.24 12.65 -13.37
C CYS A 113 1.23 11.98 -12.00
N VAL A 114 0.71 10.75 -11.94
CA VAL A 114 0.75 9.90 -10.76
C VAL A 114 2.19 9.72 -10.25
N LYS A 115 3.12 9.36 -11.13
CA LYS A 115 4.52 9.10 -10.75
C LYS A 115 5.23 10.38 -10.29
N ALA A 116 5.02 11.49 -10.98
CA ALA A 116 5.59 12.78 -10.61
C ALA A 116 5.07 13.26 -9.25
N PHE A 117 3.76 13.19 -9.04
CA PHE A 117 3.13 13.50 -7.76
C PHE A 117 3.70 12.64 -6.62
N CYS A 118 3.74 11.31 -6.79
CA CYS A 118 4.26 10.41 -5.76
C CYS A 118 5.73 10.69 -5.42
N ARG A 119 6.55 10.95 -6.43
CA ARG A 119 7.95 11.32 -6.24
C ARG A 119 8.06 12.61 -5.44
N GLN A 120 7.35 13.66 -5.85
CA GLN A 120 7.46 14.97 -5.23
C GLN A 120 6.93 14.95 -3.79
N VAL A 121 5.70 14.47 -3.58
CA VAL A 121 5.05 14.52 -2.27
C VAL A 121 5.63 13.51 -1.28
N PHE A 122 5.87 12.27 -1.70
CA PHE A 122 6.26 11.19 -0.77
C PHE A 122 7.77 10.94 -0.72
N ASP A 123 8.47 11.10 -1.84
CA ASP A 123 9.92 10.84 -1.88
C ASP A 123 10.76 12.10 -1.63
N VAL A 124 10.34 13.29 -2.09
CA VAL A 124 11.08 14.56 -1.88
C VAL A 124 10.59 15.27 -0.62
N GLU A 125 9.31 15.62 -0.54
CA GLU A 125 8.73 16.38 0.58
C GLU A 125 8.52 15.52 1.85
N LYS A 126 8.58 14.20 1.73
CA LYS A 126 8.38 13.23 2.83
C LYS A 126 7.07 13.43 3.59
N ARG A 127 6.01 13.82 2.89
CA ARG A 127 4.70 14.07 3.48
C ARG A 127 3.91 12.78 3.68
N THR A 128 2.95 12.84 4.62
CA THR A 128 1.98 11.76 4.80
C THR A 128 0.85 11.89 3.79
N VAL A 129 0.22 10.78 3.44
CA VAL A 129 -0.95 10.75 2.54
C VAL A 129 -2.07 11.66 3.06
N MET A 130 -2.31 11.65 4.37
CA MET A 130 -3.36 12.45 5.00
C MET A 130 -3.07 13.95 5.02
N SER A 131 -1.82 14.37 4.84
CA SER A 131 -1.47 15.79 4.78
C SER A 131 -1.78 16.44 3.42
N VAL A 132 -2.13 15.66 2.39
CA VAL A 132 -2.41 16.17 1.04
C VAL A 132 -3.88 16.60 0.95
N SER A 133 -4.11 17.89 0.72
CA SER A 133 -5.45 18.44 0.56
C SER A 133 -6.06 18.16 -0.82
N ASP A 134 -7.38 18.14 -0.92
CA ASP A 134 -8.08 17.98 -2.21
C ASP A 134 -7.78 19.11 -3.20
N LYS A 135 -7.55 20.33 -2.69
CA LYS A 135 -7.15 21.48 -3.51
C LYS A 135 -5.81 21.23 -4.20
N GLU A 136 -4.83 20.70 -3.47
CA GLU A 136 -3.53 20.33 -4.05
C GLU A 136 -3.69 19.25 -5.13
N VAL A 137 -4.47 18.20 -4.86
CA VAL A 137 -4.74 17.13 -5.85
C VAL A 137 -5.38 17.70 -7.12
N TYR A 138 -6.34 18.62 -6.97
CA TYR A 138 -6.96 19.31 -8.09
C TYR A 138 -5.96 20.11 -8.92
N HIS A 139 -5.04 20.85 -8.29
CA HIS A 139 -4.00 21.58 -9.01
C HIS A 139 -3.05 20.64 -9.76
N TRP A 140 -2.66 19.51 -9.17
CA TRP A 140 -1.84 18.50 -9.84
C TRP A 140 -2.55 17.91 -11.07
N LYS A 141 -3.84 17.64 -10.95
CA LYS A 141 -4.69 17.16 -12.05
C LYS A 141 -4.77 18.15 -13.20
N GLU A 142 -5.07 19.42 -12.92
CA GLU A 142 -5.19 20.48 -13.93
C GLU A 142 -3.86 20.73 -14.66
N ASN A 143 -2.75 20.82 -13.92
CA ASN A 143 -1.43 21.09 -14.49
C ASN A 143 -0.94 19.93 -15.38
N GLY A 144 -1.17 18.68 -14.94
CA GLY A 144 -0.84 17.50 -15.73
C GLY A 144 -1.62 17.38 -17.05
N GLN A 145 -2.82 18.00 -17.14
CA GLN A 145 -3.61 18.04 -18.38
C GLN A 145 -3.13 19.12 -19.36
N LYS A 146 -2.63 20.26 -18.86
CA LYS A 146 -2.30 21.42 -19.69
C LYS A 146 -0.92 21.34 -20.36
N HIS A 147 0.06 20.69 -19.73
CA HIS A 147 1.46 20.81 -20.15
C HIS A 147 2.12 19.50 -20.59
N GLY A 148 1.43 18.36 -20.53
CA GLY A 148 2.04 17.03 -20.74
C GLY A 148 3.22 16.73 -19.80
N THR A 149 3.44 17.61 -18.82
CA THR A 149 4.54 17.63 -17.86
C THR A 149 3.98 18.12 -16.54
N CYS A 150 4.48 17.55 -15.45
CA CYS A 150 4.09 17.87 -14.09
C CYS A 150 5.03 18.94 -13.55
N PRO A 151 4.54 19.82 -12.67
CA PRO A 151 5.40 20.78 -12.00
C PRO A 151 6.50 20.05 -11.21
N PRO A 152 7.69 20.66 -11.07
CA PRO A 152 8.80 20.08 -10.34
C PRO A 152 8.46 19.79 -8.88
#